data_AF-A0A852WE86-F1
#
_entry.id   AF-A0A852WE86-F1
#
_cell.length_a   1.000
_cell.length_b   1.000
_cell.length_c   1.000
_cell.angle_alpha   90.00
_cell.angle_beta   90.00
_cell.angle_gamma   90.00
#
_symmetry.space_group_name_H-M   'P 1'
#
loop_
_entity.id
_entity.type
_entity.pdbx_description
1 polymer ?
#
loop_
_entity_poly.entity_id
_entity_poly.type
_entity_poly.pdbx_seq_one_letter_code
_entity_poly.pdbx_strand_id
1 'polypeptide(L)'
;MSTEVRVDVAPDVMIAGDTLLIRGATARELFAVLVLGMKAAYRDNGTAPSPRVQKAVAGLKTVANIARASLEDDRGEHPNVRSRPLRGSLLAEERLGTSEVAHMLGYSEVHVRRLATSLGGYKPPRGAWVFSKAAIEAYLIERNQQESA
;
A
#
# COMPACT_ATOMS: atom_id res chain seq x y z
N MET A 1 13.04 -40.06 11.87
CA MET A 1 13.80 -39.31 10.84
C MET A 1 12.83 -38.34 10.21
N SER A 2 12.86 -37.07 10.62
CA SER A 2 11.93 -36.05 10.11
C SER A 2 12.53 -35.41 8.87
N THR A 3 11.85 -35.55 7.74
CA THR A 3 12.23 -34.97 6.46
C THR A 3 11.97 -33.47 6.51
N GLU A 4 13.04 -32.68 6.57
CA GLU A 4 12.97 -31.22 6.55
C GLU A 4 12.60 -30.78 5.12
N VAL A 5 11.33 -30.45 4.88
CA VAL A 5 10.87 -29.89 3.61
C VAL A 5 11.34 -28.44 3.56
N ARG A 6 12.48 -28.19 2.93
CA ARG A 6 12.93 -26.83 2.58
C ARG A 6 12.05 -26.32 1.46
N VAL A 7 11.12 -25.42 1.80
CA VAL A 7 10.36 -24.65 0.82
C VAL A 7 11.28 -23.55 0.31
N ASP A 8 11.88 -23.75 -0.87
CA ASP A 8 12.58 -22.67 -1.57
C ASP A 8 11.54 -21.63 -1.97
N VAL A 9 11.60 -20.46 -1.32
CA VAL A 9 10.74 -19.34 -1.64
C VAL A 9 11.17 -18.83 -3.02
N ALA A 10 10.43 -19.20 -4.06
CA ALA A 10 10.75 -18.73 -5.41
C ALA A 10 10.80 -17.19 -5.44
N PRO A 11 11.70 -16.59 -6.23
CA PRO A 11 11.88 -15.15 -6.27
C PRO A 11 10.63 -14.45 -6.79
N ASP A 12 10.34 -13.27 -6.25
CA ASP A 12 9.15 -12.49 -6.61
C ASP A 12 9.19 -11.94 -8.04
N VAL A 13 10.39 -11.86 -8.61
CA VAL A 13 10.66 -11.49 -10.00
C VAL A 13 11.70 -12.45 -10.57
N MET A 14 11.43 -12.97 -11.76
CA MET A 14 12.36 -13.81 -12.51
C MET A 14 12.43 -13.34 -13.95
N ILE A 15 13.63 -13.29 -14.51
CA ILE A 15 13.86 -12.96 -15.91
C ILE A 15 14.24 -14.25 -16.64
N ALA A 16 13.49 -14.58 -17.68
CA ALA A 16 13.72 -15.73 -18.54
C ALA A 16 13.80 -15.24 -20.00
N GLY A 17 15.03 -14.97 -20.47
CA GLY A 17 15.24 -14.37 -21.79
C GLY A 17 14.64 -12.97 -21.87
N ASP A 18 13.69 -12.78 -22.79
CA ASP A 18 12.92 -11.54 -22.97
C ASP A 18 11.65 -11.47 -22.11
N THR A 19 11.40 -12.51 -21.29
CA THR A 19 10.19 -12.64 -20.50
C THR A 19 10.46 -12.31 -19.05
N LEU A 20 9.63 -11.42 -18.50
CA LEU A 20 9.62 -11.08 -17.07
C LEU A 20 8.46 -11.82 -16.39
N LEU A 21 8.79 -12.75 -15.50
CA LEU A 21 7.83 -13.45 -14.65
C LEU A 21 7.77 -12.74 -13.31
N ILE A 22 6.55 -12.41 -12.88
CA ILE A 22 6.31 -11.60 -11.68
C ILE A 22 5.26 -12.30 -10.84
N ARG A 23 5.54 -12.48 -9.55
CA ARG A 23 4.57 -13.01 -8.60
C ARG A 23 3.45 -11.99 -8.36
N GLY A 24 2.24 -12.47 -8.07
CA GLY A 24 1.03 -11.64 -7.97
C GLY A 24 1.14 -10.40 -7.06
N ALA A 25 1.82 -10.50 -5.91
CA ALA A 25 2.05 -9.36 -5.02
C ALA A 25 2.86 -8.25 -5.71
N THR A 26 3.96 -8.61 -6.35
CA THR A 26 4.82 -7.69 -7.10
C THR A 26 4.14 -7.18 -8.37
N ALA A 27 3.30 -7.99 -9.02
CA ALA A 27 2.52 -7.56 -10.17
C ALA A 27 1.53 -6.44 -9.80
N ARG A 28 0.98 -6.48 -8.58
CA ARG A 28 0.12 -5.41 -8.04
C ARG A 28 0.88 -4.10 -7.83
N GLU A 29 2.09 -4.17 -7.26
CA GLU A 29 2.94 -2.98 -7.08
C GLU A 29 3.33 -2.38 -8.42
N LEU A 30 3.76 -3.22 -9.37
CA LEU A 30 4.09 -2.79 -10.72
C LEU A 30 2.90 -2.13 -11.43
N PHE A 31 1.70 -2.71 -11.30
CA PHE A 31 0.48 -2.11 -11.83
C PHE A 31 0.23 -0.70 -11.26
N ALA A 32 0.41 -0.51 -9.94
CA ALA A 32 0.21 0.79 -9.30
C ALA A 32 1.20 1.85 -9.84
N VAL A 33 2.48 1.49 -9.96
CA VAL A 33 3.52 2.38 -10.50
C VAL A 33 3.23 2.76 -11.95
N LEU A 34 2.86 1.80 -12.79
CA LEU A 34 2.53 2.05 -14.19
C LEU A 34 1.33 2.99 -14.34
N VAL A 35 0.26 2.78 -13.56
CA VAL A 35 -0.91 3.67 -13.59
C VAL A 35 -0.54 5.10 -13.17
N LEU A 36 0.34 5.26 -12.18
CA LEU A 36 0.83 6.58 -11.76
C LEU A 36 1.64 7.25 -12.87
N GLY A 37 2.58 6.54 -13.47
CA GLY A 37 3.40 7.05 -14.57
C GLY A 37 2.56 7.45 -15.79
N MET A 38 1.57 6.63 -16.16
CA MET A 38 0.65 6.95 -17.26
C MET A 38 -0.19 8.21 -16.97
N LYS A 39 -0.64 8.38 -15.72
CA LYS A 39 -1.38 9.59 -15.32
C LYS A 39 -0.51 10.84 -15.36
N ALA A 40 0.74 10.74 -14.94
CA ALA A 40 1.70 11.84 -15.03
C ALA A 40 1.97 12.20 -16.50
N ALA A 41 2.33 11.22 -17.33
CA ALA A 41 2.59 11.42 -18.75
C ALA A 41 1.39 12.02 -19.50
N TYR A 42 0.17 11.60 -19.16
CA TYR A 42 -1.04 12.17 -19.75
C TYR A 42 -1.28 13.62 -19.32
N ARG A 43 -0.97 13.96 -18.06
CA ARG A 43 -1.09 15.35 -17.55
C ARG A 43 -0.05 16.28 -18.16
N ASP A 44 1.18 15.81 -18.29
CA ASP A 44 2.30 16.66 -18.69
C ASP A 44 2.36 16.84 -20.22
N ASN A 45 2.08 15.77 -20.97
CA ASN A 45 2.32 15.76 -22.42
C ASN A 45 1.06 15.44 -23.24
N GLY A 46 -0.12 15.30 -22.62
CA GLY A 46 -1.36 14.90 -23.30
C GLY A 46 -1.28 13.55 -24.01
N THR A 47 -0.22 12.77 -23.77
CA THR A 47 0.11 11.60 -24.57
C THR A 47 -0.71 10.41 -24.08
N ALA A 48 -1.59 9.92 -24.95
CA ALA A 48 -2.32 8.70 -24.67
C ALA A 48 -1.38 7.48 -24.72
N PRO A 49 -1.52 6.52 -23.78
CA PRO A 49 -0.74 5.30 -23.80
C PRO A 49 -1.03 4.49 -25.06
N SER A 50 -0.01 3.87 -25.64
CA SER A 50 -0.18 3.04 -26.84
C SER A 50 -1.08 1.82 -26.56
N PRO A 51 -1.76 1.26 -27.57
CA PRO A 51 -2.62 0.07 -27.39
C PRO A 51 -1.89 -1.13 -26.77
N ARG A 52 -0.58 -1.29 -27.05
CA ARG A 52 0.26 -2.33 -26.44
C ARG A 52 0.40 -2.13 -24.94
N VAL A 53 0.67 -0.90 -24.50
CA VAL A 53 0.77 -0.55 -23.07
C VAL A 53 -0.58 -0.73 -22.38
N GLN A 54 -1.68 -0.32 -23.02
CA GLN A 54 -3.02 -0.52 -22.48
C GLN A 54 -3.34 -2.01 -22.26
N LYS A 55 -2.98 -2.87 -23.21
CA LYS A 55 -3.16 -4.33 -23.10
C LYS A 55 -2.31 -4.93 -21.97
N ALA A 56 -1.06 -4.51 -21.84
CA ALA A 56 -0.17 -4.95 -20.75
C ALA A 56 -0.72 -4.53 -19.38
N VAL A 57 -1.18 -3.29 -19.25
CA VAL A 57 -1.76 -2.75 -18.01
C VAL A 57 -3.06 -3.47 -17.66
N ALA A 58 -3.89 -3.83 -18.63
CA ALA A 58 -5.08 -4.64 -18.41
C ALA A 58 -4.74 -6.04 -17.89
N GLY A 59 -3.71 -6.69 -18.45
CA GLY A 59 -3.21 -7.98 -17.96
C GLY A 59 -2.69 -7.89 -16.52
N LEU A 60 -1.87 -6.87 -16.23
CA LEU A 60 -1.36 -6.62 -14.87
C LEU A 60 -2.49 -6.32 -13.87
N LYS A 61 -3.53 -5.59 -14.28
CA LYS A 61 -4.72 -5.35 -13.44
C LYS A 61 -5.40 -6.65 -13.03
N THR A 62 -5.57 -7.59 -13.96
CA THR A 62 -6.19 -8.89 -13.68
C THR A 62 -5.36 -9.67 -12.67
N VAL A 63 -4.04 -9.76 -12.87
CA VAL A 63 -3.13 -10.45 -11.93
C VAL A 63 -3.13 -9.76 -10.56
N ALA A 64 -3.10 -8.43 -10.52
CA ALA A 64 -3.14 -7.65 -9.28
C ALA A 64 -4.46 -7.87 -8.50
N ASN A 65 -5.58 -8.01 -9.20
CA ASN A 65 -6.88 -8.30 -8.57
C ASN A 65 -6.94 -9.73 -8.01
N ILE A 66 -6.40 -10.72 -8.74
CA ILE A 66 -6.30 -12.09 -8.25
C ILE A 66 -5.42 -12.14 -6.99
N ALA A 67 -4.25 -11.51 -7.04
CA ALA A 67 -3.35 -11.44 -5.89
C ALA A 67 -3.98 -10.74 -4.69
N ARG A 68 -4.80 -9.72 -4.93
CA ARG A 68 -5.55 -9.04 -3.88
C ARG A 68 -6.59 -9.96 -3.24
N ALA A 69 -7.37 -10.69 -4.05
CA ALA A 69 -8.36 -11.64 -3.55
C ALA A 69 -7.70 -12.75 -2.71
N SER A 70 -6.57 -13.30 -3.16
CA SER A 70 -5.82 -14.31 -2.39
C SER A 70 -5.32 -13.79 -1.04
N LEU A 71 -4.92 -12.52 -0.96
CA LEU A 71 -4.53 -11.89 0.31
C LEU A 71 -5.72 -11.55 1.21
N GLU A 72 -6.92 -11.36 0.64
CA GLU A 72 -8.15 -11.11 1.38
C GLU A 72 -8.72 -12.43 1.95
N ASP A 73 -8.61 -13.54 1.22
CA ASP A 73 -8.94 -14.90 1.71
C ASP A 73 -7.99 -15.36 2.82
N ASP A 74 -6.67 -15.16 2.69
CA ASP A 74 -5.68 -15.50 3.75
C ASP A 74 -5.89 -14.70 5.06
N ARG A 75 -6.60 -13.55 4.99
CA ARG A 75 -6.96 -12.74 6.16
C ARG A 75 -8.25 -13.20 6.84
N GLY A 76 -9.02 -14.09 6.22
CA GLY A 76 -10.26 -14.62 6.76
C GLY A 76 -10.09 -15.72 7.81
N GLU A 77 -8.92 -16.37 7.89
CA GLU A 77 -8.78 -17.65 8.62
C GLU A 77 -7.76 -17.71 9.78
N HIS A 78 -7.06 -16.63 10.17
CA HIS A 78 -6.12 -16.72 11.29
C HIS A 78 -6.22 -15.61 12.35
N PRO A 79 -6.36 -15.96 13.65
CA PRO A 79 -6.25 -15.00 14.74
C PRO A 79 -4.78 -14.66 14.97
N ASN A 80 -4.44 -13.37 14.94
CA ASN A 80 -3.21 -12.78 15.51
C ASN A 80 -1.92 -13.61 15.33
N VAL A 81 -1.33 -13.58 14.13
CA VAL A 81 0.11 -13.88 13.99
C VAL A 81 0.83 -12.62 13.53
N ARG A 82 1.60 -12.06 14.47
CA ARG A 82 2.56 -10.98 14.27
C ARG A 82 3.57 -11.39 13.20
N SER A 83 3.36 -10.96 11.96
CA SER A 83 4.40 -11.01 10.92
C SER A 83 5.49 -10.00 11.28
N ARG A 84 6.64 -10.50 11.72
CA ARG A 84 7.85 -9.71 11.99
C ARG A 84 8.27 -9.01 10.67
N PRO A 85 8.30 -7.66 10.60
CA PRO A 85 8.57 -7.00 9.34
C PRO A 85 10.05 -7.17 8.96
N LEU A 86 10.28 -7.64 7.74
CA LEU A 86 11.57 -7.59 7.07
C LEU A 86 11.97 -6.10 6.95
N ARG A 87 13.14 -5.78 7.49
CA ARG A 87 13.77 -4.47 7.35
C ARG A 87 14.09 -4.24 5.87
N GLY A 88 13.50 -3.20 5.28
CA GLY A 88 13.92 -2.66 3.99
C GLY A 88 12.82 -2.58 2.94
N SER A 89 11.80 -1.75 3.15
CA SER A 89 11.10 -1.11 2.03
C SER A 89 10.75 0.31 2.44
N LEU A 90 11.45 1.26 1.83
CA LEU A 90 11.40 2.69 2.14
C LEU A 90 10.15 3.40 1.58
N LEU A 91 9.16 2.73 0.99
CA LEU A 91 8.04 3.41 0.30
C LEU A 91 6.70 2.64 0.32
N ALA A 92 6.32 2.12 1.48
CA ALA A 92 4.91 1.85 1.77
C ALA A 92 4.51 2.73 2.96
N GLU A 93 4.28 4.03 2.72
CA GLU A 93 3.64 4.88 3.73
C GLU A 93 2.29 4.23 4.06
N GLU A 94 2.19 3.62 5.25
CA GLU A 94 0.96 3.05 5.75
C GLU A 94 -0.07 4.19 5.84
N ARG A 95 -1.06 4.14 4.96
CA ARG A 95 -2.12 5.13 4.85
C ARG A 95 -3.26 4.74 5.78
N LEU A 96 -3.61 5.64 6.68
CA LEU A 96 -4.68 5.48 7.66
C LEU A 96 -5.94 6.21 7.22
N GLY A 97 -7.10 5.61 7.46
CA GLY A 97 -8.39 6.26 7.36
C GLY A 97 -8.74 7.07 8.61
N THR A 98 -9.83 7.86 8.52
CA THR A 98 -10.27 8.71 9.64
C THR A 98 -10.60 7.93 10.91
N SER A 99 -11.20 6.73 10.76
CA SER A 99 -11.58 5.88 11.89
C SER A 99 -10.37 5.30 12.62
N GLU A 100 -9.34 4.90 11.86
CA GLU A 100 -8.09 4.37 12.43
C GLU A 100 -7.34 5.46 13.20
N VAL A 101 -7.26 6.67 12.63
CA VAL A 101 -6.64 7.81 13.32
C VAL A 101 -7.43 8.23 14.56
N ALA A 102 -8.76 8.20 14.50
CA ALA A 102 -9.63 8.46 15.64
C ALA A 102 -9.36 7.49 16.80
N HIS A 103 -9.23 6.20 16.48
CA HIS A 103 -8.88 5.18 17.45
C HIS A 103 -7.47 5.37 18.02
N MET A 104 -6.48 5.72 17.19
CA MET A 104 -5.09 5.94 17.64
C MET A 104 -4.93 7.18 18.53
N LEU A 105 -5.65 8.27 18.24
CA LEU A 105 -5.55 9.51 18.99
C LEU A 105 -6.54 9.58 20.18
N GLY A 106 -7.45 8.62 20.31
CA GLY A 106 -8.52 8.64 21.31
C GLY A 106 -9.55 9.76 21.08
N TYR A 107 -9.73 10.17 19.83
CA TYR A 107 -10.63 11.26 19.44
C TYR A 107 -11.85 10.74 18.68
N SER A 108 -12.89 11.58 18.60
CA SER A 108 -14.01 11.29 17.69
C SER A 108 -13.60 11.55 16.23
N GLU A 109 -14.18 10.81 15.29
CA GLU A 109 -13.91 10.99 13.85
C GLU A 109 -14.23 12.41 13.34
N VAL A 110 -15.17 13.10 14.01
CA VAL A 110 -15.51 14.50 13.71
C VAL A 110 -14.36 15.42 14.12
N HIS A 111 -13.74 15.15 15.27
CA HIS A 111 -12.61 15.91 15.77
C HIS A 111 -11.36 15.69 14.90
N VAL A 112 -11.08 14.44 14.51
CA VAL A 112 -9.98 14.11 13.58
C VAL A 112 -10.16 14.81 12.24
N ARG A 113 -11.39 14.86 11.70
CA ARG A 113 -11.67 15.59 10.45
C ARG A 113 -11.38 17.09 10.54
N ARG A 114 -11.58 17.70 11.72
CA ARG A 114 -11.24 19.12 11.95
C ARG A 114 -9.73 19.35 12.04
N LEU A 115 -9.02 18.40 12.64
CA LEU A 115 -7.56 18.41 12.73
C LEU A 115 -6.86 17.90 11.46
N ALA A 116 -7.62 17.55 10.42
CA ALA A 116 -7.07 16.76 9.33
C ALA A 116 -5.90 17.46 8.62
N THR A 117 -5.99 18.77 8.43
CA THR A 117 -4.92 19.57 7.82
C THR A 117 -3.68 19.66 8.72
N SER A 118 -3.87 19.75 10.04
CA SER A 118 -2.78 19.84 11.03
C SER A 118 -2.06 18.50 11.21
N LEU A 119 -2.77 17.39 11.00
CA LEU A 119 -2.24 16.02 11.05
C LEU A 119 -1.59 15.57 9.72
N GLY A 120 -1.43 16.47 8.75
CA GLY A 120 -0.89 16.13 7.42
C GLY A 120 -1.81 15.23 6.59
N GLY A 121 -3.11 15.23 6.89
CA GLY A 121 -4.11 14.50 6.13
C GLY A 121 -4.35 15.11 4.75
N TYR A 122 -4.63 14.28 3.77
CA TYR A 122 -5.03 14.71 2.44
C TYR A 122 -6.36 14.07 2.04
N LYS A 123 -7.17 14.82 1.28
CA LYS A 123 -8.47 14.35 0.78
C LYS A 123 -8.40 14.16 -0.74
N PRO A 124 -8.53 12.92 -1.25
CA PRO A 124 -8.63 12.68 -2.68
C PRO A 124 -9.91 13.33 -3.25
N PRO A 125 -9.93 13.70 -4.55
CA PRO A 125 -11.06 14.43 -5.18
C PRO A 125 -12.44 13.77 -5.05
N ARG A 126 -12.49 12.45 -4.80
CA ARG A 126 -13.72 11.68 -4.54
C ARG A 126 -13.52 10.64 -3.43
N GLY A 127 -12.76 10.98 -2.38
CA GLY A 127 -12.37 10.04 -1.34
C GLY A 127 -12.62 10.54 0.09
N ALA A 128 -12.45 9.60 1.04
CA ALA A 128 -12.34 9.90 2.46
C ALA A 128 -10.98 10.53 2.77
N TRP A 129 -10.85 11.15 3.95
CA TRP A 129 -9.57 11.65 4.42
C TRP A 129 -8.59 10.50 4.65
N VAL A 130 -7.37 10.69 4.16
CA VAL A 130 -6.26 9.74 4.28
C VAL A 130 -5.10 10.42 5.00
N PHE A 131 -4.49 9.71 5.92
CA PHE A 131 -3.41 10.18 6.77
C PHE A 131 -2.17 9.30 6.60
N SER A 132 -0.98 9.86 6.75
CA SER A 132 0.25 9.08 6.84
C SER A 132 0.42 8.60 8.27
N LYS A 133 0.62 7.30 8.48
CA LYS A 133 0.90 6.76 9.82
C LYS A 133 2.10 7.42 10.48
N ALA A 134 3.16 7.69 9.73
CA ALA A 134 4.36 8.36 10.25
C ALA A 134 4.05 9.77 10.78
N ALA A 135 3.15 10.52 10.12
CA ALA A 135 2.74 11.84 10.58
C ALA A 135 1.91 11.76 11.88
N ILE A 136 1.04 10.75 12.00
CA ILE A 136 0.23 10.53 13.21
C ILE A 136 1.11 10.06 14.38
N GLU A 137 2.09 9.20 14.14
CA GLU A 137 3.05 8.76 15.16
C GLU A 137 3.94 9.91 15.63
N ALA A 138 4.43 10.75 14.71
CA ALA A 138 5.19 11.96 15.08
C ALA A 138 4.36 12.89 15.96
N TYR A 139 3.09 13.13 15.61
CA TYR A 139 2.16 13.93 16.40
C TYR A 139 1.93 13.35 17.81
N LEU A 140 1.80 12.03 17.94
CA LEU A 140 1.68 11.37 19.24
C LEU A 140 2.93 11.53 20.10
N ILE A 141 4.12 11.43 19.49
CA ILE A 141 5.39 11.61 20.19
C ILE A 141 5.50 13.05 20.72
N GLU A 142 5.23 14.05 19.89
CA GLU A 142 5.25 15.47 20.29
C GLU A 142 4.25 15.76 21.41
N ARG A 143 3.03 15.22 21.31
CA ARG A 143 2.00 15.38 22.33
C ARG A 143 2.41 14.76 23.68
N ASN A 144 2.96 13.55 23.67
CA ASN A 144 3.40 12.88 24.89
C ASN A 144 4.58 13.60 25.57
N GLN A 145 5.44 14.25 24.77
CA GLN A 145 6.52 15.10 25.29
C GLN A 145 5.98 16.38 25.94
N GLN A 146 4.89 16.94 25.41
CA GLN A 146 4.22 18.12 25.99
C GLN A 146 3.42 17.81 27.26
N GLU A 147 2.87 16.60 27.40
CA GLU A 147 2.14 16.17 28.61
C GLU A 147 3.09 15.74 29.75
N SER A 148 4.38 15.52 29.46
CA SER A 148 5.41 15.11 30.45
C SER A 148 6.32 16.26 30.92
N ALA A 149 6.07 17.48 30.46
CA ALA A 149 6.79 18.71 30.80
C ALA A 149 5.91 19.63 31.65
#